data_AF-A0A0F9BP16-F1
#
_entry.id   AF-A0A0F9BP16-F1
#
_cell.length_a   1.000
_cell.length_b   1.000
_cell.length_c   1.000
_cell.angle_alpha   90.00
_cell.angle_beta   90.00
_cell.angle_gamma   90.00
#
_symmetry.space_group_name_H-M   'P 1'
#
loop_
_entity.id
_entity.type
_entity.pdbx_description
1 polymer ?
#
loop_
_entity_poly.entity_id
_entity_poly.type
_entity_poly.pdbx_seq_one_letter_code
_entity_poly.pdbx_strand_id
1 'polypeptide(L)'
;MFVAIKGGLRQLASASAILVMLTACSEQTQNAAGEVTHAEQTDKSSQQQLFALNQVSLSAGPFLHAQQTNVRYLLALHPDQLLAPYLREAGIEPKASSYGNWENTGLDGHIGGHYLSALSLAWAATGDEELKRRLQYMLNELQRAQQANNGYLGGIPDGQAMWQEIHDGNIKADLFSLNDRWVPLYNIDKTFHGLRDAYLIAGSEQAKTMLLTLGEWFLNLISLFCFTSRS
;
A
#
# COMPACT_ATOMS: atom_id res chain seq x y z
N MET A 1 41.57 5.68 4.91
CA MET A 1 42.34 5.31 3.71
C MET A 1 41.52 5.75 2.50
N PHE A 2 41.85 6.91 1.95
CA PHE A 2 41.25 7.47 0.73
C PHE A 2 41.98 6.86 -0.48
N VAL A 3 41.24 6.46 -1.51
CA VAL A 3 41.75 6.48 -2.89
C VAL A 3 40.65 7.00 -3.80
N ALA A 4 40.87 8.20 -4.31
CA ALA A 4 40.12 8.84 -5.39
C ALA A 4 40.73 8.45 -6.74
N ILE A 5 39.91 8.31 -7.78
CA ILE A 5 40.37 8.32 -9.18
C ILE A 5 39.68 9.48 -9.90
N LYS A 6 40.51 10.37 -10.43
CA LYS A 6 40.18 11.55 -11.24
C LYS A 6 40.07 11.19 -12.72
N GLY A 7 39.24 11.94 -13.43
CA GLY A 7 39.26 12.17 -14.88
C GLY A 7 37.86 12.56 -15.34
N GLY A 8 37.56 13.66 -16.01
CA GLY A 8 38.38 14.56 -16.83
C GLY A 8 37.57 14.89 -18.08
N LEU A 9 36.94 16.07 -18.05
CA LEU A 9 35.93 16.65 -18.97
C LEU A 9 36.44 16.90 -20.41
N ARG A 10 35.59 16.74 -21.46
CA ARG A 10 35.09 17.83 -22.35
C ARG A 10 34.44 17.38 -23.68
N GLN A 11 33.39 18.14 -24.00
CA GLN A 11 32.44 18.20 -25.13
C GLN A 11 33.05 18.28 -26.56
N LEU A 12 32.25 17.96 -27.58
CA LEU A 12 31.66 18.95 -28.52
C LEU A 12 30.72 18.30 -29.57
N ALA A 13 29.77 19.11 -30.03
CA ALA A 13 28.60 18.80 -30.84
C ALA A 13 28.85 18.80 -32.35
N SER A 14 27.93 18.20 -33.14
CA SER A 14 27.41 18.85 -34.35
C SER A 14 26.10 18.20 -34.82
N ALA A 15 25.11 19.04 -35.10
CA ALA A 15 23.84 18.69 -35.70
C ALA A 15 23.97 18.42 -37.22
N SER A 16 23.03 17.68 -37.79
CA SER A 16 22.65 17.83 -39.20
C SER A 16 21.21 17.40 -39.39
N ALA A 17 20.36 18.36 -39.75
CA ALA A 17 19.01 18.18 -40.23
C ALA A 17 19.05 18.12 -41.76
N ILE A 18 18.39 17.13 -42.38
CA ILE A 18 17.94 17.22 -43.77
C ILE A 18 16.52 16.66 -43.85
N LEU A 19 15.61 17.57 -44.17
CA LEU A 19 14.22 17.36 -44.54
C LEU A 19 14.17 17.28 -46.08
N VAL A 20 13.62 16.19 -46.63
CA VAL A 20 13.13 16.16 -48.02
C VAL A 20 11.76 15.50 -48.02
N MET A 21 10.75 16.30 -48.31
CA MET A 21 9.43 15.85 -48.77
C MET A 21 9.48 15.69 -50.29
N LEU A 22 8.94 14.59 -50.82
CA LEU A 22 8.31 14.54 -52.14
C LEU A 22 7.41 13.31 -52.25
N THR A 23 6.10 13.58 -52.34
CA THR A 23 5.04 12.68 -52.77
C THR A 23 5.15 12.37 -54.25
N ALA A 24 4.93 11.12 -54.64
CA ALA A 24 4.44 10.75 -55.97
C ALA A 24 3.63 9.46 -55.90
N CYS A 25 2.37 9.55 -56.35
CA CYS A 25 1.50 8.41 -56.64
C CYS A 25 1.91 7.76 -57.97
N SER A 26 1.85 6.43 -58.06
CA SER A 26 1.52 5.73 -59.29
C SER A 26 0.90 4.36 -58.99
N GLU A 27 -0.14 4.03 -59.76
CA GLU A 27 -0.95 2.82 -59.69
C GLU A 27 -0.27 1.59 -60.35
N GLN A 28 -0.59 0.44 -59.74
CA GLN A 28 -0.78 -0.91 -60.27
C GLN A 28 0.24 -1.54 -61.25
N THR A 29 0.82 -2.65 -60.80
CA THR A 29 0.83 -3.87 -61.62
C THR A 29 0.72 -5.10 -60.70
N GLN A 30 -0.29 -5.93 -60.98
CA GLN A 30 -0.50 -7.24 -60.37
C GLN A 30 0.64 -8.18 -60.76
N ASN A 31 1.18 -8.93 -59.80
CA ASN A 31 1.83 -10.20 -60.06
C ASN A 31 1.45 -11.19 -58.94
N ALA A 32 0.77 -12.26 -59.35
CA ALA A 32 0.46 -13.40 -58.52
C ALA A 32 1.73 -14.19 -58.23
N ALA A 33 2.08 -14.28 -56.95
CA ALA A 33 2.97 -15.30 -56.41
C ALA A 33 2.46 -15.64 -55.02
N GLY A 34 2.16 -16.92 -54.78
CA GLY A 34 1.56 -17.41 -53.55
C GLY A 34 2.38 -17.02 -52.32
N GLU A 35 1.79 -16.20 -51.47
CA GLU A 35 2.36 -15.83 -50.18
C GLU A 35 2.05 -16.97 -49.20
N VAL A 36 3.09 -17.74 -48.86
CA VAL A 36 3.06 -18.63 -47.70
C VAL A 36 2.89 -17.72 -46.50
N THR A 37 1.66 -17.60 -46.02
CA THR A 37 1.35 -16.96 -44.76
C THR A 37 1.96 -17.82 -43.65
N HIS A 38 3.17 -17.46 -43.22
CA HIS A 38 3.61 -17.78 -41.87
C HIS A 38 2.64 -17.04 -40.95
N ALA A 39 1.56 -17.74 -40.56
CA ALA A 39 0.79 -17.37 -39.41
C ALA A 39 1.78 -17.34 -38.25
N GLU A 40 2.18 -16.13 -37.87
CA GLU A 40 2.84 -15.86 -36.61
C GLU A 40 1.82 -16.23 -35.54
N GLN A 41 1.81 -17.52 -35.19
CA GLN A 41 1.16 -18.00 -33.99
C GLN A 41 1.91 -17.33 -32.84
N THR A 42 1.40 -16.16 -32.47
CA THR A 42 1.68 -15.56 -31.18
C THR A 42 1.26 -16.60 -30.15
N ASP A 43 2.25 -17.31 -29.61
CA ASP A 43 2.09 -18.21 -28.49
C ASP A 43 1.50 -17.37 -27.35
N LYS A 44 0.19 -17.47 -27.16
CA LYS A 44 -0.49 -16.95 -25.97
C LYS A 44 0.00 -17.80 -24.81
N SER A 45 1.18 -17.45 -24.29
CA SER A 45 1.66 -17.90 -22.99
C SER A 45 0.50 -17.77 -22.01
N SER A 46 -0.08 -18.90 -21.60
CA SER A 46 -1.14 -18.93 -20.60
C SER A 46 -0.54 -18.46 -19.29
N GLN A 47 -0.84 -17.22 -18.91
CA GLN A 47 -0.34 -16.64 -17.68
C GLN A 47 -0.93 -17.42 -16.49
N GLN A 48 -0.07 -18.06 -15.71
CA GLN A 48 -0.49 -18.77 -14.50
C GLN A 48 -1.07 -17.77 -13.49
N GLN A 49 -2.18 -18.13 -12.86
CA GLN A 49 -2.86 -17.32 -11.84
C GLN A 49 -2.98 -18.12 -10.54
N LEU A 50 -2.85 -17.43 -9.41
CA LEU A 50 -3.10 -18.01 -8.09
C LEU A 50 -4.62 -18.15 -7.88
N PHE A 51 -5.02 -19.17 -7.13
CA PHE A 51 -6.40 -19.31 -6.66
C PHE A 51 -6.70 -18.30 -5.55
N ALA A 52 -7.91 -17.75 -5.54
CA ALA A 52 -8.40 -16.95 -4.43
C ALA A 52 -8.63 -17.83 -3.19
N LEU A 53 -8.57 -17.26 -1.98
CA LEU A 53 -8.72 -18.01 -0.73
C LEU A 53 -10.08 -18.71 -0.61
N ASN A 54 -11.14 -18.12 -1.16
CA ASN A 54 -12.48 -18.74 -1.18
C ASN A 54 -12.63 -19.86 -2.22
N GLN A 55 -11.61 -20.11 -3.04
CA GLN A 55 -11.57 -21.21 -4.01
C GLN A 55 -10.79 -22.43 -3.49
N VAL A 56 -10.16 -22.33 -2.32
CA VAL A 56 -9.34 -23.40 -1.73
C VAL A 56 -9.82 -23.67 -0.32
N SER A 57 -10.16 -24.93 -0.01
CA SER A 57 -10.54 -25.35 1.33
C SER A 57 -9.49 -26.29 1.91
N LEU A 58 -9.11 -26.04 3.17
CA LEU A 58 -8.20 -26.91 3.90
C LEU A 58 -8.95 -28.12 4.45
N SER A 59 -8.47 -29.32 4.13
CA SER A 59 -8.95 -30.55 4.76
C SER A 59 -8.36 -30.74 6.17
N ALA A 60 -8.87 -31.73 6.89
CA ALA A 60 -8.37 -32.06 8.23
C ALA A 60 -6.85 -32.31 8.21
N GLY A 61 -6.11 -31.56 9.03
CA GLY A 61 -4.65 -31.62 9.07
C GLY A 61 -4.03 -30.43 9.80
N PRO A 62 -2.69 -30.36 9.84
CA PRO A 62 -1.97 -29.32 10.59
C PRO A 62 -2.28 -27.89 10.12
N PHE A 63 -2.52 -27.68 8.82
CA PHE A 63 -2.84 -26.35 8.28
C PHE A 63 -4.24 -25.88 8.69
N LEU A 64 -5.24 -26.75 8.66
CA LEU A 64 -6.58 -26.40 9.17
C LEU A 64 -6.53 -26.11 10.68
N HIS A 65 -5.75 -26.90 11.43
CA HIS A 65 -5.53 -26.64 12.86
C HIS A 65 -4.90 -25.25 13.10
N ALA A 66 -3.85 -24.91 12.35
CA ALA A 66 -3.20 -23.60 12.44
C ALA A 66 -4.16 -22.45 12.07
N GLN A 67 -4.96 -22.61 11.01
CA GLN A 67 -5.99 -21.63 10.62
C GLN A 67 -6.99 -21.42 11.76
N GLN A 68 -7.55 -22.49 12.33
CA GLN A 68 -8.52 -22.39 13.41
C GLN A 68 -7.91 -21.78 14.69
N THR A 69 -6.65 -22.09 14.99
CA THR A 69 -5.91 -21.46 16.10
C THR A 69 -5.74 -19.97 15.86
N ASN A 70 -5.38 -19.56 14.65
CA ASN A 70 -5.27 -18.15 14.29
C ASN A 70 -6.63 -17.44 14.38
N VAL A 71 -7.71 -18.04 13.87
CA VAL A 71 -9.07 -17.48 13.99
C VAL A 71 -9.44 -17.26 15.46
N ARG A 72 -9.22 -18.25 16.33
CA ARG A 72 -9.46 -18.08 17.78
C ARG A 72 -8.65 -16.94 18.38
N TYR A 73 -7.40 -16.79 17.97
CA TYR A 73 -6.55 -15.68 18.41
C TYR A 73 -7.09 -14.32 17.96
N LEU A 74 -7.46 -14.18 16.68
CA LEU A 74 -8.06 -12.95 16.15
C LEU A 74 -9.36 -12.59 16.89
N LEU A 75 -10.19 -13.59 17.21
CA LEU A 75 -11.41 -13.40 17.97
C LEU A 75 -11.18 -13.11 19.47
N ALA A 76 -9.99 -13.40 20.00
CA ALA A 76 -9.63 -13.06 21.38
C ALA A 76 -9.13 -11.61 21.53
N LEU A 77 -8.67 -10.98 20.44
CA LEU A 77 -8.24 -9.57 20.46
C LEU A 77 -9.44 -8.64 20.70
N HIS A 78 -9.21 -7.57 21.46
CA HIS A 78 -10.18 -6.55 21.81
C HIS A 78 -10.10 -5.38 20.81
N PRO A 79 -11.08 -5.20 19.92
CA PRO A 79 -11.02 -4.19 18.86
C PRO A 79 -10.81 -2.77 19.39
N ASP A 80 -11.49 -2.37 20.48
CA ASP A 80 -11.36 -1.00 20.99
C ASP A 80 -9.97 -0.66 21.52
N GLN A 81 -9.19 -1.65 22.00
CA GLN A 81 -7.81 -1.40 22.41
C GLN A 81 -6.88 -1.21 21.21
N LEU A 82 -7.15 -1.89 20.09
CA LEU A 82 -6.43 -1.70 18.82
C LEU A 82 -6.81 -0.38 18.14
N LEU A 83 -8.03 0.11 18.36
CA LEU A 83 -8.52 1.37 17.81
C LEU A 83 -8.08 2.59 18.62
N ALA A 84 -7.75 2.40 19.91
CA ALA A 84 -7.44 3.50 20.82
C ALA A 84 -6.35 4.46 20.31
N PRO A 85 -5.22 4.00 19.73
CA PRO A 85 -4.22 4.89 19.15
C PRO A 85 -4.78 5.81 18.05
N TYR A 86 -5.56 5.25 17.13
CA TYR A 86 -6.12 6.00 16.00
C TYR A 86 -7.13 7.05 16.44
N LEU A 87 -8.00 6.69 17.40
CA LEU A 87 -8.98 7.63 17.96
C LEU A 87 -8.27 8.76 18.70
N ARG A 88 -7.26 8.44 19.52
CA ARG A 88 -6.43 9.42 20.25
C ARG A 88 -5.79 10.44 19.31
N GLU A 89 -5.09 9.99 18.27
CA GLU A 89 -4.42 10.88 17.30
C GLU A 89 -5.39 11.69 16.42
N ALA A 90 -6.66 11.26 16.36
CA ALA A 90 -7.74 12.00 15.71
C ALA A 90 -8.50 12.95 16.67
N GLY A 91 -8.09 13.06 17.94
CA GLY A 91 -8.75 13.88 18.95
C GLY A 91 -10.10 13.33 19.42
N ILE A 92 -10.36 12.03 19.23
CA ILE A 92 -11.57 11.33 19.68
C ILE A 92 -11.24 10.53 20.93
N GLU A 93 -12.06 10.65 21.97
CA GLU A 93 -11.90 9.88 23.21
C GLU A 93 -11.97 8.36 22.93
N PRO A 94 -10.92 7.59 23.24
CA PRO A 94 -10.91 6.14 23.07
C PRO A 94 -11.93 5.42 23.96
N LYS A 95 -12.54 4.35 23.46
CA LYS A 95 -13.47 3.51 24.24
C LYS A 95 -12.77 2.57 25.23
N ALA A 96 -11.47 2.38 25.06
CA ALA A 96 -10.61 1.58 25.91
C ALA A 96 -9.18 2.15 25.84
N SER A 97 -8.33 1.80 26.82
CA SER A 97 -6.90 2.07 26.72
C SER A 97 -6.25 1.25 25.60
N SER A 98 -5.17 1.75 25.00
CA SER A 98 -4.35 0.95 24.08
C SER A 98 -3.86 -0.34 24.74
N TYR A 99 -3.56 -1.33 23.92
CA TYR A 99 -2.75 -2.46 24.38
C TYR A 99 -1.39 -1.99 24.90
N GLY A 100 -0.78 -2.78 25.78
CA GLY A 100 0.58 -2.54 26.26
C GLY A 100 1.66 -2.94 25.23
N ASN A 101 2.90 -3.05 25.69
CA ASN A 101 4.05 -3.39 24.84
C ASN A 101 4.21 -2.35 23.72
N TRP A 102 4.48 -2.75 22.48
CA TRP A 102 4.78 -1.80 21.40
C TRP A 102 3.59 -0.90 21.04
N GLU A 103 2.36 -1.29 21.40
CA GLU A 103 1.14 -0.50 21.19
C GLU A 103 0.97 0.68 22.17
N ASN A 104 1.88 0.85 23.15
CA ASN A 104 1.96 2.04 24.00
C ASN A 104 3.39 2.52 24.30
N THR A 105 4.39 2.01 23.55
CA THR A 105 5.80 2.43 23.67
C THR A 105 6.34 3.02 22.37
N GLY A 106 5.47 3.47 21.46
CA GLY A 106 5.85 4.25 20.27
C GLY A 106 5.53 3.63 18.92
N LEU A 107 5.10 2.36 18.86
CA LEU A 107 4.65 1.71 17.63
C LEU A 107 3.11 1.60 17.55
N ASP A 108 2.42 2.29 18.45
CA ASP A 108 0.97 2.41 18.58
C ASP A 108 0.24 2.42 17.22
N GLY A 109 -0.73 1.52 17.05
CA GLY A 109 -1.55 1.36 15.85
C GLY A 109 -1.03 0.33 14.84
N HIS A 110 0.23 -0.10 14.87
CA HIS A 110 0.75 -1.00 13.84
C HIS A 110 0.03 -2.37 13.81
N ILE A 111 -0.40 -2.89 14.98
CA ILE A 111 -1.19 -4.12 15.06
C ILE A 111 -2.58 -3.90 14.49
N GLY A 112 -3.18 -2.72 14.66
CA GLY A 112 -4.48 -2.39 14.09
C GLY A 112 -4.50 -2.55 12.56
N GLY A 113 -3.46 -2.07 11.88
CA GLY A 113 -3.28 -2.27 10.44
C GLY A 113 -3.13 -3.75 10.06
N HIS A 114 -2.26 -4.50 10.74
CA HIS A 114 -2.11 -5.95 10.53
C HIS A 114 -3.41 -6.72 10.78
N TYR A 115 -4.19 -6.29 11.76
CA TYR A 115 -5.43 -6.94 12.15
C TYR A 115 -6.50 -6.82 11.05
N LEU A 116 -6.56 -5.70 10.32
CA LEU A 116 -7.42 -5.57 9.13
C LEU A 116 -7.07 -6.62 8.06
N SER A 117 -5.78 -6.77 7.73
CA SER A 117 -5.32 -7.79 6.79
C SER A 117 -5.67 -9.19 7.27
N ALA A 118 -5.41 -9.48 8.55
CA ALA A 118 -5.65 -10.79 9.13
C ALA A 118 -7.14 -11.16 9.14
N LEU A 119 -8.03 -10.23 9.49
CA LEU A 119 -9.48 -10.42 9.43
C LEU A 119 -9.95 -10.65 7.99
N SER A 120 -9.42 -9.87 7.03
CA SER A 120 -9.79 -9.97 5.61
C SER A 120 -9.41 -11.34 5.03
N LEU A 121 -8.17 -11.77 5.26
CA LEU A 121 -7.67 -13.08 4.85
C LEU A 121 -8.43 -14.23 5.53
N ALA A 122 -8.64 -14.14 6.84
CA ALA A 122 -9.30 -15.19 7.60
C ALA A 122 -10.79 -15.32 7.22
N TRP A 123 -11.51 -14.21 7.00
CA TRP A 123 -12.88 -14.27 6.50
C TRP A 123 -12.94 -14.90 5.10
N ALA A 124 -12.08 -14.48 4.17
CA ALA A 124 -12.08 -15.03 2.82
C ALA A 124 -11.76 -16.54 2.79
N ALA A 125 -10.92 -17.03 3.71
CA ALA A 125 -10.56 -18.45 3.79
C ALA A 125 -11.60 -19.32 4.52
N THR A 126 -12.44 -18.73 5.39
CA THR A 126 -13.32 -19.50 6.30
C THR A 126 -14.81 -19.26 6.08
N GLY A 127 -15.18 -18.09 5.57
CA GLY A 127 -16.57 -17.62 5.54
C GLY A 127 -17.14 -17.28 6.93
N ASP A 128 -16.33 -17.18 7.99
CA ASP A 128 -16.82 -16.90 9.34
C ASP A 128 -17.31 -15.43 9.47
N GLU A 129 -18.62 -15.27 9.59
CA GLU A 129 -19.27 -13.96 9.63
C GLU A 129 -18.89 -13.11 10.86
N GLU A 130 -18.40 -13.70 11.95
CA GLU A 130 -17.90 -12.92 13.09
C GLU A 130 -16.62 -12.16 12.72
N LEU A 131 -15.74 -12.76 11.90
CA LEU A 131 -14.55 -12.07 11.37
C LEU A 131 -14.95 -10.88 10.50
N LYS A 132 -15.95 -11.06 9.65
CA LYS A 132 -16.49 -9.98 8.81
C LYS A 132 -17.09 -8.86 9.65
N ARG A 133 -17.87 -9.21 10.68
CA ARG A 133 -18.46 -8.24 11.62
C ARG A 133 -17.39 -7.43 12.34
N ARG A 134 -16.29 -8.07 12.76
CA ARG A 134 -15.14 -7.39 13.37
C ARG A 134 -14.40 -6.49 12.39
N LEU A 135 -14.21 -6.93 11.15
CA LEU A 135 -13.60 -6.11 10.11
C LEU A 135 -14.43 -4.85 9.86
N GLN A 136 -15.74 -5.02 9.71
CA GLN A 136 -16.66 -3.89 9.52
C GLN A 136 -16.63 -2.92 10.70
N TYR A 137 -16.58 -3.44 11.94
CA TYR A 137 -16.46 -2.60 13.13
C TYR A 137 -15.17 -1.77 13.13
N MET A 138 -14.02 -2.41 12.86
CA MET A 138 -12.73 -1.72 12.77
C MET A 138 -12.76 -0.63 11.69
N LEU A 139 -13.26 -0.94 10.48
CA LEU A 139 -13.33 0.02 9.38
C LEU A 139 -14.21 1.23 9.74
N ASN A 140 -15.35 1.02 10.39
CA ASN A 140 -16.23 2.11 10.81
C ASN A 140 -15.56 3.05 11.80
N GLU A 141 -14.89 2.52 12.82
CA GLU A 141 -14.21 3.35 13.82
C GLU A 141 -12.97 4.05 13.25
N LEU A 142 -12.20 3.36 12.40
CA LEU A 142 -11.07 3.96 11.69
C LEU A 142 -11.52 5.05 10.72
N GLN A 143 -12.66 4.87 10.03
CA GLN A 143 -13.21 5.92 9.16
C GLN A 143 -13.60 7.16 9.95
N ARG A 144 -14.20 6.99 11.13
CA ARG A 144 -14.50 8.10 12.05
C ARG A 144 -13.22 8.86 12.42
N ALA A 145 -12.15 8.13 12.77
CA ALA A 145 -10.85 8.74 13.06
C ALA A 145 -10.28 9.48 11.84
N GLN A 146 -10.29 8.84 10.65
CA GLN A 146 -9.76 9.43 9.42
C GLN A 146 -10.49 10.72 9.01
N GLN A 147 -11.82 10.74 9.16
CA GLN A 147 -12.63 11.92 8.87
C GLN A 147 -12.35 13.08 9.84
N ALA A 148 -12.18 12.78 11.13
CA ALA A 148 -11.82 13.79 12.12
C ALA A 148 -10.37 14.31 11.94
N ASN A 149 -9.53 13.56 11.24
CA ASN A 149 -8.11 13.82 11.08
C ASN A 149 -7.72 14.18 9.63
N ASN A 150 -8.64 14.80 8.88
CA ASN A 150 -8.41 15.34 7.54
C ASN A 150 -7.73 14.36 6.55
N GLY A 151 -8.09 13.08 6.63
CA GLY A 151 -7.59 12.02 5.75
C GLY A 151 -6.38 11.25 6.30
N TYR A 152 -5.67 11.79 7.30
CA TYR A 152 -4.65 11.03 8.02
C TYR A 152 -5.29 9.91 8.85
N LEU A 153 -4.68 8.73 8.83
CA LEU A 153 -5.10 7.60 9.64
C LEU A 153 -3.86 6.87 10.18
N GLY A 154 -3.53 7.10 11.44
CA GLY A 154 -2.43 6.44 12.13
C GLY A 154 -2.54 6.58 13.65
N GLY A 155 -1.85 5.70 14.36
CA GLY A 155 -1.80 5.69 15.83
C GLY A 155 -0.50 6.21 16.43
N ILE A 156 0.43 6.70 15.61
CA ILE A 156 1.76 7.15 16.04
C ILE A 156 1.61 8.33 17.02
N PRO A 157 2.21 8.29 18.22
CA PRO A 157 2.11 9.39 19.18
C PRO A 157 2.59 10.72 18.59
N ASP A 158 1.77 11.77 18.72
CA ASP A 158 1.97 13.10 18.11
C ASP A 158 2.20 13.05 16.58
N GLY A 159 1.55 12.09 15.91
CA GLY A 159 1.79 11.81 14.50
C GLY A 159 1.58 13.03 13.62
N GLN A 160 0.52 13.81 13.86
CA GLN A 160 0.22 15.02 13.08
C GLN A 160 1.34 16.06 13.14
N ALA A 161 1.87 16.34 14.34
CA ALA A 161 2.95 17.30 14.51
C ALA A 161 4.21 16.84 13.77
N MET A 162 4.56 15.55 13.91
CA MET A 162 5.71 14.95 13.23
C MET A 162 5.55 14.97 11.69
N TRP A 163 4.37 14.65 11.17
CA TRP A 163 4.12 14.72 9.73
C TRP A 163 4.17 16.17 9.21
N GLN A 164 3.73 17.14 10.01
CA GLN A 164 3.86 18.55 9.66
C GLN A 164 5.32 18.99 9.57
N GLU A 165 6.17 18.56 10.52
CA GLU A 165 7.62 18.80 10.44
C GLU A 165 8.22 18.25 9.15
N ILE A 166 7.82 17.03 8.76
CA ILE A 166 8.24 16.42 7.49
C ILE A 166 7.74 17.26 6.31
N HIS A 167 6.46 17.62 6.27
CA HIS A 167 5.91 18.46 5.19
C HIS A 167 6.73 19.74 5.01
N ASP A 168 7.13 20.38 6.12
CA ASP A 168 7.89 21.63 6.12
C ASP A 168 9.38 21.44 5.78
N GLY A 169 9.79 20.20 5.44
CA GLY A 169 11.16 19.85 5.06
C GLY A 169 12.10 19.60 6.24
N ASN A 170 11.60 19.62 7.48
CA ASN A 170 12.38 19.36 8.69
C ASN A 170 12.49 17.85 8.92
N ILE A 171 13.35 17.18 8.16
CA ILE A 171 13.49 15.72 8.21
C ILE A 171 14.72 15.32 9.04
N LYS A 172 14.47 14.56 10.12
CA LYS A 172 15.50 13.89 10.92
C LYS A 172 15.32 12.38 10.83
N ALA A 173 15.99 11.75 9.86
CA ALA A 173 15.92 10.31 9.64
C ALA A 173 17.12 9.58 10.26
N ASP A 174 16.85 8.43 10.88
CA ASP A 174 17.80 7.44 11.36
C ASP A 174 17.27 6.03 11.05
N LEU A 175 18.04 4.98 11.31
CA LEU A 175 17.74 3.59 10.94
C LEU A 175 16.38 3.10 11.48
N PHE A 176 15.99 3.53 12.68
CA PHE A 176 14.73 3.13 13.32
C PHE A 176 13.86 4.32 13.76
N SER A 177 14.21 5.55 13.37
CA SER A 177 13.43 6.71 13.76
C SER A 177 13.29 7.73 12.65
N LEU A 178 12.15 8.40 12.62
CA LEU A 178 11.93 9.58 11.80
C LEU A 178 11.31 10.64 12.70
N ASN A 179 11.99 11.78 12.83
CA ASN A 179 11.57 12.89 13.70
C ASN A 179 11.23 12.41 15.12
N ASP A 180 12.15 11.61 15.68
CA ASP A 180 12.07 11.03 17.02
C ASP A 180 10.87 10.10 17.26
N ARG A 181 10.18 9.66 16.19
CA ARG A 181 9.14 8.63 16.23
C ARG A 181 9.67 7.30 15.72
N TRP A 182 9.22 6.21 16.34
CA TRP A 182 9.68 4.86 16.02
C TRP A 182 9.08 4.37 14.69
N VAL A 183 9.93 4.29 13.66
CA VAL A 183 9.60 3.80 12.30
C VAL A 183 8.18 4.17 11.77
N PRO A 184 7.78 5.45 11.77
CA PRO A 184 6.40 5.85 11.47
C PRO A 184 5.93 5.50 10.05
N LEU A 185 6.85 5.47 9.07
CA LEU A 185 6.54 4.99 7.72
C LEU A 185 6.21 3.49 7.69
N TYR A 186 6.89 2.67 8.50
CA TYR A 186 6.54 1.26 8.66
C TYR A 186 5.17 1.11 9.34
N ASN A 187 4.86 1.94 10.33
CA ASN A 187 3.59 1.87 11.05
C ASN A 187 2.40 2.18 10.11
N ILE A 188 2.43 3.32 9.42
CA ILE A 188 1.35 3.71 8.51
C ILE A 188 1.18 2.74 7.32
N ASP A 189 2.28 2.13 6.85
CA ASP A 189 2.25 1.07 5.82
C ASP A 189 1.33 -0.10 6.20
N LYS A 190 1.22 -0.44 7.50
CA LYS A 190 0.31 -1.51 7.95
C LYS A 190 -1.15 -1.12 7.79
N THR A 191 -1.45 0.17 7.96
CA THR A 191 -2.79 0.69 7.71
C THR A 191 -3.11 0.68 6.21
N PHE A 192 -2.16 1.10 5.35
CA PHE A 192 -2.31 0.98 3.89
C PHE A 192 -2.59 -0.47 3.46
N HIS A 193 -1.76 -1.42 3.91
CA HIS A 193 -1.94 -2.83 3.60
C HIS A 193 -3.25 -3.40 4.14
N GLY A 194 -3.61 -3.05 5.37
CA GLY A 194 -4.87 -3.45 5.99
C GLY A 194 -6.11 -3.01 5.20
N LEU A 195 -6.15 -1.74 4.78
CA LEU A 195 -7.25 -1.20 3.98
C LEU A 195 -7.27 -1.80 2.57
N ARG A 196 -6.09 -1.98 1.95
CA ARG A 196 -5.97 -2.66 0.65
C ARG A 196 -6.52 -4.07 0.70
N ASP A 197 -6.15 -4.85 1.72
CA ASP A 197 -6.59 -6.24 1.85
C ASP A 197 -8.08 -6.32 2.16
N ALA A 198 -8.62 -5.41 2.98
CA ALA A 198 -10.05 -5.29 3.20
C ALA A 198 -10.83 -5.00 1.90
N TYR A 199 -10.26 -4.25 0.97
CA TYR A 199 -10.85 -4.04 -0.36
C TYR A 199 -10.65 -5.25 -1.28
N LEU A 200 -9.42 -5.64 -1.57
CA LEU A 200 -9.10 -6.62 -2.61
C LEU A 200 -9.51 -8.05 -2.23
N ILE A 201 -9.45 -8.40 -0.95
CA ILE A 201 -9.74 -9.75 -0.46
C ILE A 201 -11.13 -9.81 0.16
N ALA A 202 -11.48 -8.85 1.02
CA ALA A 202 -12.78 -8.85 1.69
C ALA A 202 -13.91 -8.10 0.92
N GLY A 203 -13.59 -7.44 -0.20
CA GLY A 203 -14.58 -6.77 -1.05
C GLY A 203 -15.16 -5.49 -0.47
N SER A 204 -14.50 -4.84 0.49
CA SER A 204 -15.00 -3.61 1.13
C SER A 204 -14.70 -2.36 0.29
N GLU A 205 -15.74 -1.81 -0.36
CA GLU A 205 -15.62 -0.51 -1.06
C GLU A 205 -15.37 0.65 -0.08
N GLN A 206 -15.86 0.55 1.16
CA GLN A 206 -15.53 1.53 2.22
C GLN A 206 -14.02 1.59 2.45
N ALA A 207 -13.36 0.43 2.55
CA ALA A 207 -11.92 0.35 2.74
C ALA A 207 -11.15 0.95 1.55
N LYS A 208 -11.64 0.77 0.32
CA LYS A 208 -11.06 1.41 -0.87
C LYS A 208 -11.13 2.93 -0.79
N THR A 209 -12.29 3.50 -0.42
CA THR A 209 -12.41 4.95 -0.25
C THR A 209 -11.42 5.45 0.81
N MET A 210 -11.36 4.79 1.97
CA MET A 210 -10.42 5.15 3.04
C MET A 210 -8.96 5.06 2.59
N LEU A 211 -8.62 4.01 1.82
CA LEU A 211 -7.28 3.80 1.27
C LEU A 211 -6.88 4.95 0.32
N LEU A 212 -7.78 5.33 -0.59
CA LEU A 212 -7.53 6.43 -1.52
C LEU A 212 -7.41 7.77 -0.78
N THR A 213 -8.27 8.03 0.21
CA THR A 213 -8.18 9.22 1.05
C THR A 213 -6.84 9.28 1.81
N LEU A 214 -6.36 8.15 2.35
CA LEU A 214 -5.06 8.10 3.01
C LEU A 214 -3.91 8.32 2.01
N GLY A 215 -4.05 7.81 0.78
CA GLY A 215 -3.11 8.03 -0.31
C GLY A 215 -3.05 9.49 -0.74
N GLU A 216 -4.20 10.16 -0.90
CA GLU A 216 -4.27 11.59 -1.21
C GLU A 216 -3.64 12.43 -0.11
N TRP A 217 -3.92 12.12 1.16
CA TRP A 217 -3.25 12.75 2.30
C TRP A 217 -1.72 12.58 2.22
N PHE A 218 -1.24 11.36 1.94
CA PHE A 218 0.20 11.09 1.85
C PHE A 218 0.86 11.78 0.64
N LEU A 219 0.17 11.89 -0.50
CA LEU A 219 0.66 12.65 -1.65
C LEU A 219 0.78 14.14 -1.34
N ASN A 220 -0.19 14.72 -0.64
CA ASN A 220 -0.13 16.11 -0.19
C ASN A 220 1.03 16.34 0.78
N LEU A 221 1.21 15.42 1.74
CA LEU A 221 2.32 15.44 2.71
C LEU A 221 3.69 15.57 2.01
N ILE A 222 3.89 14.87 0.90
CA ILE A 222 5.19 14.83 0.20
C ILE A 222 5.29 15.77 -1.01
N SER A 223 4.25 16.59 -1.27
CA SER A 223 4.14 17.38 -2.50
C SER A 223 5.30 18.38 -2.70
N LEU A 224 5.90 18.85 -1.61
CA LEU A 224 7.06 19.76 -1.63
C LEU A 224 8.39 19.09 -1.99
N PHE A 225 8.45 17.74 -2.01
CA PHE A 225 9.66 16.97 -2.33
C PHE A 225 9.80 16.63 -3.82
N CYS A 226 9.09 17.34 -4.71
CA CYS A 226 9.23 17.11 -6.14
C CYS A 226 10.68 17.39 -6.58
N PHE A 227 11.42 16.31 -6.86
CA PHE A 227 12.74 16.39 -7.46
C PHE A 227 12.59 16.96 -8.87
N THR A 228 12.78 18.27 -9.01
CA THR A 228 13.11 18.83 -10.33
C THR A 228 14.43 18.18 -10.73
N SER A 229 14.42 17.43 -11.84
CA SER A 229 15.66 16.92 -12.41
C SER A 229 16.53 18.14 -12.69
N ARG A 230 17.67 18.24 -11.98
CA ARG A 230 18.72 19.16 -12.41
C ARG A 230 19.22 18.64 -13.76
N SER A 231 18.74 19.25 -14.83
CA SER A 231 19.31 19.17 -16.18
C SER A 231 20.73 19.71 -16.20
#